data_AF-A0A124G6E4-F1
#
_entry.id   AF-A0A124G6E4-F1
#
_cell.length_a   1.000
_cell.length_b   1.000
_cell.length_c   1.000
_cell.angle_alpha   90.00
_cell.angle_beta   90.00
_cell.angle_gamma   90.00
#
_symmetry.space_group_name_H-M   'P 1'
#
loop_
_entity.id
_entity.type
_entity.pdbx_description
1 polymer ?
#
loop_
_entity_poly.entity_id
_entity_poly.type
_entity_poly.pdbx_seq_one_letter_code
_entity_poly.pdbx_strand_id
1 'polypeptide(L)'
;MVLAPESELVEQLTTPEQRHAVKQYIDKTGKKTERERIADRSVSGVFSGAYAIHPFTGEHLPIWISDYVLAGYGTGAIMAVPAHDSRDYAFARHFNLPIVPLIEGCDVSEESFDAKEGVMINSGFLNGLTVKEAIPAAIHAVEQRGLGYRRINYRLRDAIFSRQRYWGEPFPIYYKDGMPYTLPEEELPLELPEVDKFLPTETGEPPLGRAKNWHTKEGYPLELNTMPGFAGSSAYYLRYMDPHNDEALVSKEANSYWRNVDLYIGGTEHATGHLVYSRFWNKFLFDIGVVCEDEPFQKLVNQGMIQGRSNFVYRIKGSNRFVSFNLKDQYEVTPIHVDVNMVHNDILDIEAFRNWNPEYQTAEFILEDGKYICGWAVEKMSKSMFNVVNPDDIVSRYGADTLRLYEMFLGPLEQSKPWDTNGIDGVHRFLRKVWNLFYQNETLAVEDEEPSLKALKVLHRLIKKLTSDIEQLSLNTSVSAFMICVNELTAMRCRNRSILSELVVCL
;
A
#
# COMPACT_ATOMS: atom_id res chain seq x y z
N MET A 1 21.95 -10.87 -27.72
CA MET A 1 20.71 -11.45 -27.12
C MET A 1 21.05 -11.90 -25.71
N VAL A 2 20.12 -11.79 -24.77
CA VAL A 2 20.36 -12.20 -23.37
C VAL A 2 19.27 -13.15 -22.91
N LEU A 3 19.66 -14.26 -22.29
CA LEU A 3 18.80 -15.30 -21.74
C LEU A 3 18.77 -15.22 -20.21
N ALA A 4 17.61 -15.52 -19.64
CA ALA A 4 17.49 -15.79 -18.22
C ALA A 4 18.30 -17.05 -17.84
N PRO A 5 18.93 -17.12 -16.65
CA PRO A 5 19.70 -18.29 -16.22
C PRO A 5 18.88 -19.58 -16.18
N GLU A 6 17.57 -19.48 -15.92
CA GLU A 6 16.64 -20.61 -15.83
C GLU A 6 16.03 -21.00 -17.18
N SER A 7 16.39 -20.33 -18.28
CA SER A 7 15.83 -20.65 -19.59
C SER A 7 16.29 -22.03 -20.06
N GLU A 8 15.36 -22.86 -20.52
CA GLU A 8 15.64 -24.17 -21.14
C GLU A 8 16.57 -24.07 -22.36
N LEU A 9 16.64 -22.89 -22.99
CA LEU A 9 17.53 -22.62 -24.12
C LEU A 9 19.00 -22.54 -23.71
N VAL A 10 19.31 -22.28 -22.44
CA VAL A 10 20.71 -22.15 -21.98
C VAL A 10 21.49 -23.43 -22.22
N GLU A 11 20.89 -24.59 -21.92
CA GLU A 11 21.55 -25.88 -22.14
C GLU A 11 21.80 -26.14 -23.63
N GLN A 12 20.84 -25.76 -24.49
CA GLN A 12 20.91 -26.00 -25.94
C GLN A 12 21.91 -25.07 -26.65
N LEU A 13 22.08 -23.84 -26.14
CA LEU A 13 22.85 -22.77 -26.78
C LEU A 13 24.22 -22.52 -26.11
N THR A 14 24.64 -23.41 -25.20
CA THR A 14 25.97 -23.35 -24.58
C THR A 14 26.94 -24.27 -25.29
N THR A 15 28.03 -23.72 -25.81
CA THR A 15 29.07 -24.53 -26.46
C THR A 15 29.85 -25.35 -25.43
N PRO A 16 30.50 -26.46 -25.83
CA PRO A 16 31.26 -27.31 -24.91
C PRO A 16 32.31 -26.53 -24.11
N GLU A 17 32.96 -25.54 -24.72
CA GLU A 17 34.02 -24.73 -24.12
C GLU A 17 33.48 -23.80 -23.02
N GLN A 18 32.25 -23.31 -23.17
CA GLN A 18 31.63 -22.39 -22.20
C GLN A 18 30.84 -23.08 -21.11
N ARG A 19 30.59 -24.40 -21.23
CA ARG A 19 29.75 -25.17 -20.30
C ARG A 19 30.15 -25.04 -18.84
N HIS A 20 31.45 -25.02 -18.54
CA HIS A 20 31.93 -24.88 -17.17
C HIS A 20 31.61 -23.49 -16.58
N ALA A 21 31.89 -22.43 -17.34
CA ALA A 21 31.65 -21.05 -16.91
C ALA A 21 30.15 -20.77 -16.76
N VAL A 22 29.33 -21.24 -17.71
CA VAL A 22 27.87 -21.10 -17.66
C VAL A 22 27.29 -21.83 -16.45
N LYS A 23 27.72 -23.06 -16.18
CA LYS A 23 27.26 -23.81 -15.01
C LYS A 23 27.62 -23.09 -13.69
N GLN A 24 28.86 -22.61 -13.56
CA GLN A 24 29.28 -21.84 -12.37
C GLN A 24 28.43 -20.58 -12.18
N TYR A 25 28.07 -19.91 -13.28
CA TYR A 25 27.22 -18.74 -13.23
C TYR A 25 25.79 -19.07 -12.78
N ILE A 26 25.18 -20.13 -13.34
CA ILE A 26 23.84 -20.60 -12.92
C ILE A 26 23.83 -21.02 -11.46
N ASP A 27 24.83 -21.78 -11.00
CA ASP A 27 24.94 -22.23 -9.60
C ASP A 27 25.09 -21.05 -8.62
N LYS A 28 25.71 -19.94 -9.07
CA LYS A 28 25.84 -18.71 -8.29
C LYS A 28 24.53 -17.92 -8.26
N THR A 29 23.87 -17.78 -9.40
CA THR A 29 22.64 -16.96 -9.53
C THR A 29 21.42 -17.66 -8.95
N GLY A 30 21.34 -19.00 -9.03
CA GLY A 30 20.27 -19.80 -8.43
C GLY A 30 20.22 -19.75 -6.89
N LYS A 31 21.28 -19.24 -6.24
CA LYS A 31 21.29 -18.96 -4.80
C LYS A 31 20.67 -17.62 -4.42
N LYS A 32 20.41 -16.75 -5.41
CA LYS A 32 19.74 -15.47 -5.23
C LYS A 32 18.26 -15.61 -5.54
N THR A 33 17.44 -15.01 -4.70
CA THR A 33 16.02 -14.78 -4.99
C THR A 33 15.86 -13.75 -6.12
N GLU A 34 14.72 -13.78 -6.81
CA GLU A 34 14.37 -12.77 -7.82
C GLU A 34 14.45 -11.34 -7.24
N ARG A 35 14.03 -11.15 -5.99
CA ARG A 35 14.11 -9.86 -5.29
C ARG A 35 15.55 -9.40 -5.07
N GLU A 36 16.44 -10.31 -4.68
CA GLU A 36 17.87 -10.02 -4.53
C GLU A 36 18.50 -9.66 -5.87
N ARG A 37 18.12 -10.35 -6.96
CA ARG A 37 18.57 -10.01 -8.33
C ARG A 37 18.11 -8.63 -8.79
N ILE A 38 16.89 -8.23 -8.44
CA ILE A 38 16.37 -6.89 -8.75
C ILE A 38 17.06 -5.80 -7.91
N ALA A 39 17.41 -6.10 -6.66
CA ALA A 39 18.07 -5.16 -5.76
C ALA A 39 19.57 -5.00 -6.05
N ASP A 40 20.22 -6.06 -6.54
CA ASP A 40 21.62 -6.08 -6.92
C ASP A 40 21.83 -5.24 -8.19
N ARG A 41 22.57 -4.14 -8.06
CA ARG A 41 22.92 -3.24 -9.17
C ARG A 41 24.19 -3.66 -9.90
N SER A 42 24.84 -4.74 -9.48
CA SER A 42 26.03 -5.22 -10.16
C SER A 42 25.68 -5.84 -11.51
N VAL A 43 26.39 -5.41 -12.55
CA VAL A 43 26.28 -5.99 -13.88
C VAL A 43 27.01 -7.33 -13.87
N SER A 44 26.33 -8.40 -14.25
CA SER A 44 26.93 -9.73 -14.33
C SER A 44 26.35 -10.54 -15.49
N GLY A 45 27.12 -11.47 -16.03
CA GLY A 45 26.70 -12.28 -17.16
C GLY A 45 27.82 -13.17 -17.68
N VAL A 46 27.46 -14.16 -18.49
CA VAL A 46 28.38 -15.12 -19.10
C VAL A 46 28.02 -15.36 -20.56
N PHE A 47 29.04 -15.38 -21.42
CA PHE A 47 28.86 -15.67 -22.84
C PHE A 47 28.61 -17.16 -23.05
N SER A 48 27.59 -17.52 -23.83
CA SER A 48 27.24 -18.93 -24.05
C SER A 48 28.17 -19.64 -25.04
N GLY A 49 28.96 -18.88 -25.81
CA GLY A 49 29.75 -19.41 -26.92
C GLY A 49 28.99 -19.44 -28.25
N ALA A 50 27.66 -19.24 -28.23
CA ALA A 50 26.81 -19.29 -29.40
C ALA A 50 26.38 -17.89 -29.88
N TYR A 51 25.89 -17.86 -31.12
CA TYR A 51 25.42 -16.66 -31.78
C TYR A 51 24.01 -16.89 -32.36
N ALA A 52 23.15 -15.89 -32.26
CA ALA A 52 21.88 -15.82 -32.96
C ALA A 52 22.06 -15.03 -34.26
N ILE A 53 21.24 -15.28 -35.27
CA ILE A 53 21.25 -14.52 -36.53
C ILE A 53 20.19 -13.41 -36.44
N HIS A 54 20.59 -12.16 -36.64
CA HIS A 54 19.65 -11.05 -36.68
C HIS A 54 18.74 -11.19 -37.92
N PRO A 55 17.40 -11.23 -37.77
CA PRO A 55 16.51 -11.64 -38.85
C PRO A 55 16.41 -10.66 -40.03
N PHE A 56 16.79 -9.38 -39.82
CA PHE A 56 16.86 -8.37 -40.88
C PHE A 56 18.25 -8.15 -41.49
N THR A 57 19.31 -8.07 -40.68
CA THR A 57 20.68 -7.78 -41.15
C THR A 57 21.50 -9.03 -41.46
N GLY A 58 21.12 -10.19 -40.93
CA GLY A 58 21.89 -11.43 -41.04
C GLY A 58 23.12 -11.49 -40.12
N GLU A 59 23.35 -10.47 -39.30
CA GLU A 59 24.51 -10.39 -38.42
C GLU A 59 24.46 -11.42 -37.28
N HIS A 60 25.64 -11.90 -36.87
CA HIS A 60 25.79 -12.82 -35.75
C HIS A 60 25.80 -12.05 -34.43
N LEU A 61 24.74 -12.20 -33.64
CA LEU A 61 24.58 -11.58 -32.33
C LEU A 61 25.02 -12.56 -31.24
N PRO A 62 25.97 -12.19 -30.35
CA PRO A 62 26.37 -13.07 -29.27
C PRO A 62 25.20 -13.32 -28.30
N ILE A 63 25.14 -14.55 -27.80
CA ILE A 63 24.14 -14.99 -26.83
C ILE A 63 24.79 -14.99 -25.43
N TRP A 64 24.22 -14.21 -24.53
CA TRP A 64 24.66 -14.09 -23.15
C TRP A 64 23.60 -14.65 -22.20
N ILE A 65 24.03 -15.11 -21.03
CA ILE A 65 23.17 -15.47 -19.92
C ILE A 65 23.39 -14.45 -18.81
N SER A 66 22.32 -13.83 -18.31
CA SER A 66 22.42 -12.81 -17.26
C SER A 66 21.21 -12.79 -16.34
N ASP A 67 21.44 -12.46 -15.07
CA ASP A 67 20.44 -12.50 -14.01
C ASP A 67 19.50 -11.28 -13.99
N TYR A 68 19.73 -10.25 -14.81
CA TYR A 68 18.76 -9.16 -15.01
C TYR A 68 17.59 -9.55 -15.93
N VAL A 69 17.68 -10.68 -16.64
CA VAL A 69 16.60 -11.26 -17.44
C VAL A 69 15.85 -12.29 -16.61
N LEU A 70 14.52 -12.21 -16.58
CA LEU A 70 13.67 -13.03 -15.72
C LEU A 70 12.92 -14.08 -16.54
N ALA A 71 13.06 -15.36 -16.20
CA ALA A 71 12.42 -16.46 -16.93
C ALA A 71 10.89 -16.37 -16.92
N GLY A 72 10.30 -15.92 -15.80
CA GLY A 72 8.85 -15.73 -15.66
C GLY A 72 8.28 -14.49 -16.37
N TYR A 73 9.09 -13.74 -17.13
CA TYR A 73 8.64 -12.58 -17.88
C TYR A 73 8.92 -12.72 -19.38
N GLY A 74 7.86 -12.59 -20.20
CA GLY A 74 7.96 -12.79 -21.64
C GLY A 74 8.31 -14.25 -21.98
N THR A 75 9.39 -14.45 -22.74
CA THR A 75 9.90 -15.77 -23.13
C THR A 75 11.15 -16.18 -22.34
N GLY A 76 11.57 -15.39 -21.35
CA GLY A 76 12.86 -15.58 -20.67
C GLY A 76 14.07 -15.26 -21.54
N ALA A 77 13.86 -14.62 -22.70
CA ALA A 77 14.90 -14.17 -23.62
C ALA A 77 14.58 -12.75 -24.12
N ILE A 78 15.59 -11.90 -24.21
CA ILE A 78 15.45 -10.53 -24.72
C ILE A 78 16.48 -10.21 -25.80
N MET A 79 16.07 -9.38 -26.75
CA MET A 79 17.03 -8.61 -27.53
C MET A 79 17.58 -7.48 -26.66
N ALA A 80 18.86 -7.19 -26.78
CA ALA A 80 19.50 -6.09 -26.07
C ALA A 80 19.72 -4.94 -27.05
N VAL A 81 19.31 -3.72 -26.71
CA VAL A 81 19.45 -2.51 -27.54
C VAL A 81 20.18 -1.42 -26.75
N PRO A 82 21.52 -1.53 -26.58
CA PRO A 82 22.26 -0.73 -25.61
C PRO A 82 22.15 0.78 -25.79
N ALA A 83 22.00 1.29 -27.02
CA ALA A 83 21.87 2.72 -27.25
C ALA A 83 20.57 3.32 -26.67
N HIS A 84 19.55 2.50 -26.39
CA HIS A 84 18.19 2.94 -26.06
C HIS A 84 17.53 2.18 -24.89
N ASP A 85 18.31 1.38 -24.14
CA ASP A 85 17.92 0.81 -22.85
C ASP A 85 19.11 0.88 -21.89
N SER A 86 18.93 1.58 -20.76
CA SER A 86 19.97 1.81 -19.75
C SER A 86 20.57 0.55 -19.12
N ARG A 87 19.81 -0.56 -19.01
CA ARG A 87 20.34 -1.83 -18.48
C ARG A 87 21.22 -2.51 -19.52
N ASP A 88 20.77 -2.52 -20.78
CA ASP A 88 21.55 -3.04 -21.89
C ASP A 88 22.81 -2.19 -22.14
N TYR A 89 22.75 -0.87 -21.92
CA TYR A 89 23.90 0.03 -21.97
C TYR A 89 24.95 -0.34 -20.92
N ALA A 90 24.54 -0.46 -19.66
CA ALA A 90 25.44 -0.82 -18.57
C ALA A 90 26.07 -2.20 -18.82
N PHE A 91 25.28 -3.15 -19.32
CA PHE A 91 25.75 -4.48 -19.71
C PHE A 91 26.78 -4.40 -20.86
N ALA A 92 26.47 -3.67 -21.92
CA ALA A 92 27.34 -3.52 -23.07
C ALA A 92 28.64 -2.80 -22.73
N ARG A 93 28.60 -1.75 -21.91
CA ARG A 93 29.81 -1.07 -21.42
C ARG A 93 30.68 -1.98 -20.57
N HIS A 94 30.09 -2.78 -19.69
CA HIS A 94 30.82 -3.71 -18.83
C HIS A 94 31.53 -4.81 -19.62
N PHE A 95 30.86 -5.38 -20.63
CA PHE A 95 31.39 -6.48 -21.45
C PHE A 95 32.02 -6.02 -22.78
N ASN A 96 32.19 -4.71 -22.97
CA ASN A 96 32.72 -4.09 -24.19
C ASN A 96 32.01 -4.57 -25.47
N LEU A 97 30.68 -4.58 -25.45
CA LEU A 97 29.82 -4.95 -26.57
C LEU A 97 29.43 -3.72 -27.41
N PRO A 98 29.07 -3.91 -28.70
CA PRO A 98 28.68 -2.81 -29.57
C PRO A 98 27.47 -2.02 -29.06
N ILE A 99 27.57 -0.69 -29.16
CA ILE A 99 26.48 0.25 -28.86
C ILE A 99 26.19 1.02 -30.15
N VAL A 100 25.06 0.71 -30.79
CA VAL A 100 24.70 1.25 -32.11
C VAL A 100 23.52 2.21 -31.96
N PRO A 101 23.71 3.53 -32.19
CA PRO A 101 22.62 4.49 -32.13
C PRO A 101 21.64 4.29 -33.29
N LEU A 102 20.34 4.31 -32.99
CA LEU A 102 19.25 4.14 -33.96
C LEU A 102 18.45 5.42 -34.18
N ILE A 103 18.72 6.49 -33.41
CA ILE A 103 18.03 7.78 -33.52
C ILE A 103 19.00 8.85 -33.99
N GLU A 104 18.58 9.66 -34.97
CA GLU A 104 19.37 10.76 -35.49
C GLU A 104 19.74 11.76 -34.39
N GLY A 105 21.03 12.13 -34.32
CA GLY A 105 21.53 13.13 -33.38
C GLY A 105 21.65 12.68 -31.93
N CYS A 106 21.43 11.40 -31.60
CA CYS A 106 21.64 10.92 -30.23
C CYS A 106 23.12 10.73 -29.91
N ASP A 107 23.53 11.18 -28.71
CA ASP A 107 24.84 10.93 -28.12
C ASP A 107 24.71 9.85 -27.05
N VAL A 108 25.48 8.77 -27.21
CA VAL A 108 25.50 7.61 -26.30
C VAL A 108 26.87 7.39 -25.67
N SER A 109 27.71 8.42 -25.67
CA SER A 109 29.08 8.36 -25.16
C SER A 109 29.17 8.16 -23.64
N GLU A 110 28.23 8.73 -22.88
CA GLU A 110 28.18 8.65 -21.41
C GLU A 110 27.02 7.79 -20.88
N GLU A 111 25.85 7.85 -21.52
CA GLU A 111 24.63 7.14 -21.10
C GLU A 111 23.79 6.65 -22.30
N SER A 112 22.74 5.87 -22.02
CA SER A 112 21.76 5.48 -23.05
C SER A 112 20.79 6.62 -23.36
N PHE A 113 20.32 6.66 -24.61
CA PHE A 113 19.28 7.59 -25.03
C PHE A 113 17.92 6.87 -25.06
N ASP A 114 17.26 6.78 -23.91
CA ASP A 114 15.99 6.06 -23.71
C ASP A 114 14.76 6.81 -24.29
N ALA A 115 14.89 7.42 -25.47
CA ALA A 115 13.84 8.21 -26.10
C ALA A 115 12.85 7.33 -26.89
N LYS A 116 11.56 7.67 -26.79
CA LYS A 116 10.46 7.04 -27.55
C LYS A 116 10.06 7.84 -28.80
N GLU A 117 10.85 8.85 -29.14
CA GLU A 117 10.60 9.80 -30.22
C GLU A 117 11.92 10.10 -30.94
N GLY A 118 11.83 10.54 -32.20
CA GLY A 118 12.99 10.80 -33.06
C GLY A 118 12.85 10.16 -34.43
N VAL A 119 13.88 10.36 -35.27
CA VAL A 119 13.97 9.83 -36.64
C VAL A 119 14.95 8.66 -36.66
N MET A 120 14.53 7.56 -37.27
CA MET A 120 15.31 6.32 -37.32
C MET A 120 16.51 6.43 -38.28
N ILE A 121 17.67 5.96 -37.82
CA ILE A 121 18.90 5.73 -38.59
C ILE A 121 19.42 4.31 -38.32
N ASN A 122 20.40 3.85 -39.10
CA ASN A 122 21.02 2.51 -38.94
C ASN A 122 20.02 1.33 -38.89
N SER A 123 18.84 1.50 -39.48
CA SER A 123 17.68 0.60 -39.36
C SER A 123 17.13 0.12 -40.71
N GLY A 124 17.95 0.22 -41.77
CA GLY A 124 17.61 -0.28 -43.11
C GLY A 124 16.34 0.37 -43.68
N PHE A 125 15.32 -0.45 -43.94
CA PHE A 125 14.03 0.00 -44.51
C PHE A 125 13.23 0.95 -43.61
N LEU A 126 13.62 1.08 -42.33
CA LEU A 126 13.00 1.99 -41.38
C LEU A 126 13.66 3.38 -41.36
N ASN A 127 14.80 3.56 -42.04
CA ASN A 127 15.53 4.83 -42.03
C ASN A 127 14.65 5.99 -42.53
N GLY A 128 14.73 7.13 -41.84
CA GLY A 128 13.97 8.34 -42.16
C GLY A 128 12.53 8.36 -41.64
N LEU A 129 12.02 7.24 -41.10
CA LEU A 129 10.73 7.21 -40.41
C LEU A 129 10.86 7.77 -38.99
N THR A 130 9.79 8.34 -38.45
CA THR A 130 9.73 8.61 -37.01
C THR A 130 9.55 7.31 -36.22
N VAL A 131 9.95 7.27 -34.94
CA VAL A 131 9.75 6.09 -34.07
C VAL A 131 8.28 5.61 -34.07
N LYS A 132 7.33 6.55 -34.08
CA LYS A 132 5.89 6.29 -34.10
C LYS A 132 5.43 5.58 -35.38
N GLU A 133 6.06 5.88 -36.52
CA GLU A 133 5.79 5.24 -37.81
C GLU A 133 6.57 3.94 -37.97
N ALA A 134 7.80 3.89 -37.44
CA ALA A 134 8.71 2.76 -37.56
C ALA A 134 8.22 1.53 -36.77
N ILE A 135 7.64 1.70 -35.57
CA ILE A 135 7.14 0.58 -34.76
C ILE A 135 6.07 -0.23 -35.52
N PRO A 136 4.98 0.36 -36.05
CA PRO A 136 4.01 -0.38 -36.87
C PRO A 136 4.62 -1.01 -38.12
N ALA A 137 5.52 -0.30 -38.82
CA ALA A 137 6.18 -0.80 -40.02
C ALA A 137 7.07 -2.02 -39.74
N ALA A 138 7.81 -2.00 -38.64
CA ALA A 138 8.64 -3.11 -38.19
C ALA A 138 7.80 -4.33 -37.83
N ILE A 139 6.72 -4.15 -37.06
CA ILE A 139 5.79 -5.24 -36.71
C ILE A 139 5.21 -5.87 -37.97
N HIS A 140 4.77 -5.05 -38.94
CA HIS A 140 4.21 -5.54 -40.20
C HIS A 140 5.24 -6.33 -41.02
N ALA A 141 6.48 -5.85 -41.09
CA ALA A 141 7.55 -6.55 -41.80
C ALA A 141 7.92 -7.90 -41.14
N VAL A 142 7.88 -7.98 -39.80
CA VAL A 142 8.06 -9.24 -39.05
C VAL A 142 6.96 -10.24 -39.40
N GLU A 143 5.69 -9.80 -39.39
CA GLU A 143 4.52 -10.64 -39.68
C GLU A 143 4.52 -11.12 -41.14
N GLN A 144 4.77 -10.22 -42.12
CA GLN A 144 4.80 -10.57 -43.54
C GLN A 144 5.88 -11.59 -43.90
N ARG A 145 7.03 -11.56 -43.20
CA ARG A 145 8.15 -12.47 -43.43
C ARG A 145 8.05 -13.77 -42.62
N GLY A 146 7.02 -13.93 -41.79
CA GLY A 146 6.87 -15.10 -40.92
C GLY A 146 7.96 -15.21 -39.84
N LEU A 147 8.56 -14.08 -39.44
CA LEU A 147 9.66 -14.03 -38.45
C LEU A 147 9.13 -13.96 -37.00
N GLY A 148 7.84 -13.71 -36.83
CA GLY A 148 7.20 -13.56 -35.53
C GLY A 148 5.76 -13.06 -35.69
N TYR A 149 5.12 -12.76 -34.56
CA TYR A 149 3.74 -12.28 -34.50
C TYR A 149 3.60 -11.19 -33.44
N ARG A 150 2.59 -10.31 -33.60
CA ARG A 150 2.28 -9.30 -32.59
C ARG A 150 1.69 -9.94 -31.34
N ARG A 151 2.23 -9.55 -30.19
CA ARG A 151 1.75 -10.00 -28.88
C ARG A 151 1.56 -8.81 -27.96
N ILE A 152 0.40 -8.74 -27.32
CA ILE A 152 0.15 -7.83 -26.20
C ILE A 152 0.67 -8.54 -24.94
N ASN A 153 1.51 -7.85 -24.16
CA ASN A 153 2.03 -8.37 -22.90
C ASN A 153 1.61 -7.46 -21.75
N TYR A 154 1.30 -8.06 -20.61
CA TYR A 154 0.98 -7.36 -19.38
C TYR A 154 2.12 -7.50 -18.39
N ARG A 155 2.33 -6.47 -17.57
CA ARG A 155 3.24 -6.57 -16.41
C ARG A 155 2.60 -7.34 -15.25
N LEU A 156 1.27 -7.38 -15.21
CA LEU A 156 0.51 -8.13 -14.21
C LEU A 156 0.86 -9.62 -14.32
N ARG A 157 1.08 -10.27 -13.17
CA ARG A 157 1.27 -11.72 -13.06
C ARG A 157 0.02 -12.33 -12.43
N ASP A 158 -0.16 -13.63 -12.62
CA ASP A 158 -1.21 -14.38 -11.95
C ASP A 158 -1.05 -14.30 -10.43
N ALA A 159 -2.18 -14.23 -9.73
CA ALA A 159 -2.22 -14.11 -8.29
C ALA A 159 -1.80 -15.44 -7.64
N ILE A 160 -0.67 -15.43 -6.92
CA ILE A 160 -0.30 -16.58 -6.09
C ILE A 160 -1.28 -16.68 -4.93
N PHE A 161 -2.19 -17.66 -5.02
CA PHE A 161 -3.30 -17.81 -4.07
C PHE A 161 -2.88 -18.65 -2.85
N SER A 162 -2.14 -19.74 -3.02
CA SER A 162 -1.81 -20.66 -1.92
C SER A 162 -0.86 -20.06 -0.86
N ARG A 163 -1.08 -20.41 0.42
CA ARG A 163 -0.21 -20.06 1.55
C ARG A 163 0.16 -21.29 2.37
N GLN A 164 1.45 -21.43 2.66
CA GLN A 164 1.97 -22.45 3.59
C GLN A 164 1.83 -21.93 5.03
N ARG A 165 0.59 -21.71 5.47
CA ARG A 165 0.22 -21.16 6.78
C ARG A 165 -0.96 -21.95 7.34
N TYR A 166 -1.14 -21.89 8.66
CA TYR A 166 -2.27 -22.53 9.32
C TYR A 166 -3.53 -21.67 9.26
N TRP A 167 -3.41 -20.37 9.59
CA TRP A 167 -4.57 -19.51 9.77
C TRP A 167 -5.07 -18.93 8.44
N GLY A 168 -5.94 -19.70 7.79
CA GLY A 168 -6.63 -19.33 6.56
C GLY A 168 -7.65 -20.40 6.16
N GLU A 169 -8.49 -20.11 5.17
CA GLU A 169 -9.51 -21.03 4.69
C GLU A 169 -8.86 -22.23 3.98
N PRO A 170 -9.23 -23.48 4.31
CA PRO A 170 -8.77 -24.65 3.57
C PRO A 170 -9.23 -24.60 2.11
N PHE A 171 -8.38 -25.03 1.18
CA PHE A 171 -8.83 -25.27 -0.19
C PHE A 171 -9.71 -26.53 -0.22
N PRO A 172 -10.89 -26.49 -0.87
CA PRO A 172 -11.72 -27.67 -1.05
C PRO A 172 -11.17 -28.55 -2.19
N ILE A 173 -9.91 -28.95 -2.09
CA ILE A 173 -9.16 -29.72 -3.08
C ILE A 173 -8.59 -30.98 -2.42
N TYR A 174 -8.75 -32.13 -3.06
CA TYR A 174 -8.10 -33.38 -2.70
C TYR A 174 -7.29 -33.93 -3.87
N TYR A 175 -6.34 -34.82 -3.57
CA TYR A 175 -5.47 -35.43 -4.59
C TYR A 175 -5.74 -36.92 -4.72
N LYS A 176 -6.09 -37.36 -5.92
CA LYS A 176 -6.26 -38.77 -6.27
C LYS A 176 -5.24 -39.13 -7.36
N ASP A 177 -4.37 -40.09 -7.06
CA ASP A 177 -3.29 -40.53 -7.96
C ASP A 177 -2.39 -39.37 -8.43
N GLY A 178 -2.17 -38.38 -7.55
CA GLY A 178 -1.39 -37.16 -7.84
C GLY A 178 -2.14 -36.06 -8.60
N MET A 179 -3.38 -36.30 -9.01
CA MET A 179 -4.22 -35.32 -9.72
C MET A 179 -5.15 -34.56 -8.76
N PRO A 180 -5.30 -33.23 -8.88
CA PRO A 180 -6.19 -32.44 -8.02
C PRO A 180 -7.65 -32.55 -8.48
N TYR A 181 -8.56 -32.65 -7.50
CA TYR A 181 -10.01 -32.68 -7.67
C TYR A 181 -10.69 -31.77 -6.64
N THR A 182 -11.82 -31.16 -6.99
CA THR A 182 -12.64 -30.36 -6.06
C THR A 182 -13.52 -31.25 -5.21
N LEU A 183 -13.72 -30.85 -3.94
CA LEU A 183 -14.79 -31.42 -3.12
C LEU A 183 -16.17 -31.06 -3.69
N PRO A 184 -17.19 -31.92 -3.51
CA PRO A 184 -18.58 -31.57 -3.81
C PRO A 184 -19.07 -30.39 -2.94
N GLU A 185 -20.00 -29.60 -3.46
CA GLU A 185 -20.54 -28.42 -2.74
C GLU A 185 -21.25 -28.83 -1.45
N GLU A 186 -21.91 -29.98 -1.43
CA GLU A 186 -22.58 -30.54 -0.24
C GLU A 186 -21.62 -30.96 0.89
N GLU A 187 -20.32 -31.05 0.60
CA GLU A 187 -19.28 -31.32 1.61
C GLU A 187 -18.63 -30.03 2.15
N LEU A 188 -19.08 -28.86 1.68
CA LEU A 188 -18.66 -27.57 2.20
C LEU A 188 -19.48 -27.18 3.45
N PRO A 189 -18.89 -26.40 4.38
CA PRO A 189 -17.50 -25.93 4.38
C PRO A 189 -16.49 -27.02 4.77
N LEU A 190 -15.31 -27.00 4.15
CA LEU A 190 -14.16 -27.75 4.67
C LEU A 190 -13.58 -26.99 5.86
N GLU A 191 -13.90 -27.45 7.07
CA GLU A 191 -13.47 -26.80 8.31
C GLU A 191 -11.96 -26.91 8.53
N LEU A 192 -11.36 -25.83 9.05
CA LEU A 192 -9.95 -25.81 9.40
C LEU A 192 -9.71 -26.75 10.61
N PRO A 193 -8.87 -27.79 10.48
CA PRO A 193 -8.70 -28.80 11.51
C PRO A 193 -7.77 -28.31 12.63
N GLU A 194 -7.93 -28.83 13.84
CA GLU A 194 -6.95 -28.60 14.90
C GLU A 194 -5.60 -29.28 14.59
N VAL A 195 -4.51 -28.59 14.90
CA VAL A 195 -3.13 -29.09 14.78
C VAL A 195 -2.37 -28.91 16.10
N ASP A 196 -1.33 -29.72 16.29
CA ASP A 196 -0.48 -29.64 17.50
C ASP A 196 0.40 -28.37 17.53
N LYS A 197 0.81 -27.87 16.36
CA LYS A 197 1.67 -26.70 16.19
C LYS A 197 1.35 -25.95 14.90
N PHE A 198 1.53 -24.63 14.90
CA PHE A 198 1.29 -23.76 13.74
C PHE A 198 2.52 -23.56 12.84
N LEU A 199 3.54 -24.41 13.00
CA LEU A 199 4.78 -24.38 12.22
C LEU A 199 4.76 -25.48 11.14
N PRO A 200 5.58 -25.37 10.08
CA PRO A 200 5.77 -26.46 9.12
C PRO A 200 6.10 -27.80 9.81
N THR A 201 5.83 -28.91 9.13
CA THR A 201 6.24 -30.24 9.59
C THR A 201 7.76 -30.38 9.56
N GLU A 202 8.31 -31.43 10.19
CA GLU A 202 9.76 -31.70 10.16
C GLU A 202 10.27 -32.01 8.75
N THR A 203 9.40 -32.51 7.88
CA THR A 203 9.65 -32.78 6.45
C THR A 203 9.49 -31.53 5.57
N GLY A 204 9.09 -30.39 6.14
CA GLY A 204 8.95 -29.11 5.43
C GLY A 204 7.58 -28.84 4.82
N GLU A 205 6.58 -29.67 5.10
CA GLU A 205 5.21 -29.49 4.61
C GLU A 205 4.50 -28.35 5.36
N PRO A 206 3.42 -27.79 4.78
CA PRO A 206 2.61 -26.77 5.44
C PRO A 206 2.05 -27.24 6.80
N PRO A 207 1.65 -26.32 7.69
CA PRO A 207 1.12 -26.67 9.01
C PRO A 207 -0.04 -27.67 9.01
N LEU A 208 -0.90 -27.67 7.97
CA LEU A 208 -2.00 -28.65 7.87
C LEU A 208 -1.52 -30.10 7.67
N GLY A 209 -0.26 -30.33 7.28
CA GLY A 209 0.33 -31.67 7.28
C GLY A 209 0.41 -32.30 8.68
N ARG A 210 0.19 -31.52 9.74
CA ARG A 210 0.11 -31.99 11.13
C ARG A 210 -1.29 -32.46 11.53
N ALA A 211 -2.31 -32.15 10.74
CA ALA A 211 -3.69 -32.46 11.07
C ALA A 211 -3.92 -33.98 11.06
N LYS A 212 -4.63 -34.47 12.08
CA LYS A 212 -5.01 -35.88 12.16
C LYS A 212 -6.21 -36.12 11.22
N ASN A 213 -6.18 -37.20 10.46
CA ASN A 213 -7.25 -37.60 9.54
C ASN A 213 -7.57 -36.54 8.46
N TRP A 214 -6.55 -35.82 7.96
CA TRP A 214 -6.72 -34.82 6.91
C TRP A 214 -6.81 -35.44 5.51
N HIS A 215 -7.92 -36.14 5.26
CA HIS A 215 -8.22 -36.82 4.01
C HIS A 215 -9.74 -36.90 3.79
N THR A 216 -10.16 -37.16 2.54
CA THR A 216 -11.58 -37.42 2.23
C THR A 216 -12.07 -38.72 2.89
N LYS A 217 -13.37 -38.98 2.84
CA LYS A 217 -13.97 -40.23 3.38
C LYS A 217 -13.38 -41.49 2.71
N GLU A 218 -12.97 -41.38 1.46
CA GLU A 218 -12.34 -42.44 0.66
C GLU A 218 -10.84 -42.59 0.93
N GLY A 219 -10.26 -41.71 1.76
CA GLY A 219 -8.85 -41.75 2.16
C GLY A 219 -7.89 -40.97 1.25
N TYR A 220 -8.40 -40.12 0.35
CA TYR A 220 -7.54 -39.27 -0.48
C TYR A 220 -7.02 -38.06 0.29
N PRO A 221 -5.72 -37.71 0.21
CA PRO A 221 -5.16 -36.56 0.92
C PRO A 221 -5.76 -35.24 0.45
N LEU A 222 -6.04 -34.35 1.40
CA LEU A 222 -6.52 -32.99 1.16
C LEU A 222 -5.35 -32.01 0.97
N GLU A 223 -5.59 -30.89 0.27
CA GLU A 223 -4.63 -29.79 0.14
C GLU A 223 -4.16 -29.29 1.52
N LEU A 224 -2.85 -29.05 1.64
CA LEU A 224 -2.19 -28.66 2.88
C LEU A 224 -1.99 -27.15 2.98
N ASN A 225 -2.07 -26.44 1.86
CA ASN A 225 -2.07 -24.99 1.82
C ASN A 225 -3.42 -24.42 2.23
N THR A 226 -3.41 -23.17 2.70
CA THR A 226 -4.63 -22.39 2.92
C THR A 226 -4.72 -21.25 1.92
N MET A 227 -5.91 -20.70 1.77
CA MET A 227 -6.15 -19.46 1.03
C MET A 227 -5.46 -18.28 1.72
N PRO A 228 -5.17 -17.20 0.99
CA PRO A 228 -4.56 -16.00 1.55
C PRO A 228 -5.65 -15.11 2.14
N GLY A 229 -5.31 -14.24 3.11
CA GLY A 229 -6.30 -13.33 3.71
C GLY A 229 -7.01 -12.40 2.72
N PHE A 230 -6.46 -12.21 1.51
CA PHE A 230 -7.16 -11.44 0.49
C PHE A 230 -8.33 -12.19 -0.16
N ALA A 231 -8.46 -13.52 0.00
CA ALA A 231 -9.59 -14.30 -0.49
C ALA A 231 -10.91 -13.79 0.10
N GLY A 232 -11.04 -13.78 1.43
CA GLY A 232 -12.22 -13.23 2.09
C GLY A 232 -12.41 -11.73 1.83
N SER A 233 -11.32 -10.94 1.86
CA SER A 233 -11.41 -9.50 1.65
C SER A 233 -11.84 -9.10 0.23
N SER A 234 -11.80 -10.00 -0.76
CA SER A 234 -12.11 -9.62 -2.15
C SER A 234 -13.61 -9.56 -2.45
N ALA A 235 -14.47 -10.11 -1.57
CA ALA A 235 -15.91 -10.17 -1.79
C ALA A 235 -16.74 -9.83 -0.54
N TYR A 236 -16.10 -9.42 0.57
CA TYR A 236 -16.78 -9.14 1.85
C TYR A 236 -17.91 -8.09 1.76
N TYR A 237 -17.79 -7.12 0.85
CA TYR A 237 -18.81 -6.10 0.65
C TYR A 237 -20.14 -6.68 0.13
N LEU A 238 -20.09 -7.79 -0.62
CA LEU A 238 -21.29 -8.55 -1.02
C LEU A 238 -21.87 -9.28 0.18
N ARG A 239 -21.02 -9.85 1.04
CA ARG A 239 -21.50 -10.55 2.23
C ARG A 239 -22.19 -9.60 3.21
N TYR A 240 -21.80 -8.33 3.28
CA TYR A 240 -22.54 -7.34 4.07
C TYR A 240 -23.95 -7.06 3.55
N MET A 241 -24.23 -7.28 2.27
CA MET A 241 -25.58 -7.15 1.71
C MET A 241 -26.52 -8.25 2.23
N ASP A 242 -25.97 -9.43 2.52
CA ASP A 242 -26.74 -10.62 2.93
C ASP A 242 -25.94 -11.55 3.89
N PRO A 243 -25.67 -11.09 5.13
CA PRO A 243 -24.66 -11.70 6.00
C PRO A 243 -25.06 -13.05 6.61
N HIS A 244 -26.35 -13.38 6.57
CA HIS A 244 -26.92 -14.57 7.20
C HIS A 244 -27.36 -15.65 6.20
N ASN A 245 -27.09 -15.45 4.90
CA ASN A 245 -27.45 -16.42 3.87
C ASN A 245 -26.51 -17.64 3.89
N ASP A 246 -27.04 -18.82 4.13
CA ASP A 246 -26.31 -20.07 4.18
C ASP A 246 -26.30 -20.84 2.85
N GLU A 247 -27.03 -20.36 1.85
CA GLU A 247 -27.17 -21.00 0.53
C GLU A 247 -26.33 -20.30 -0.56
N ALA A 248 -25.94 -19.05 -0.36
CA ALA A 248 -25.21 -18.26 -1.35
C ALA A 248 -24.30 -17.19 -0.72
N LEU A 249 -23.34 -16.69 -1.51
CA LEU A 249 -22.51 -15.53 -1.14
C LEU A 249 -23.37 -14.28 -0.88
N VAL A 250 -24.34 -14.03 -1.76
CA VAL A 250 -25.33 -12.95 -1.68
C VAL A 250 -26.57 -13.35 -2.48
N SER A 251 -27.78 -13.08 -1.98
CA SER A 251 -29.02 -13.28 -2.73
C SER A 251 -29.19 -12.29 -3.90
N LYS A 252 -29.96 -12.69 -4.91
CA LYS A 252 -30.26 -11.80 -6.05
C LYS A 252 -31.03 -10.56 -5.63
N GLU A 253 -31.92 -10.70 -4.66
CA GLU A 253 -32.72 -9.62 -4.10
C GLU A 253 -31.84 -8.59 -3.40
N ALA A 254 -30.94 -9.04 -2.50
CA ALA A 254 -30.06 -8.14 -1.78
C ALA A 254 -29.04 -7.48 -2.72
N ASN A 255 -28.47 -8.24 -3.66
CA ASN A 255 -27.55 -7.69 -4.65
C ASN A 255 -28.24 -6.69 -5.60
N SER A 256 -29.48 -6.95 -6.03
CA SER A 256 -30.21 -6.01 -6.89
C SER A 256 -30.61 -4.73 -6.15
N TYR A 257 -30.84 -4.80 -4.84
CA TYR A 257 -31.15 -3.66 -3.99
C TYR A 257 -29.92 -2.77 -3.75
N TRP A 258 -28.81 -3.37 -3.28
CA TRP A 258 -27.60 -2.62 -2.93
C TRP A 258 -26.69 -2.32 -4.13
N ARG A 259 -26.65 -3.21 -5.12
CA ARG A 259 -25.88 -3.14 -6.38
C ARG A 259 -24.36 -3.13 -6.20
N ASN A 260 -23.83 -2.06 -5.65
CA ASN A 260 -22.42 -1.75 -5.48
C ASN A 260 -22.22 -0.86 -4.24
N VAL A 261 -20.96 -0.58 -3.89
CA VAL A 261 -20.65 0.42 -2.86
C VAL A 261 -20.61 1.81 -3.52
N ASP A 262 -21.41 2.76 -3.03
CA ASP A 262 -21.42 4.13 -3.54
C ASP A 262 -20.10 4.87 -3.27
N LEU A 263 -19.61 4.77 -2.02
CA LEU A 263 -18.39 5.42 -1.55
C LEU A 263 -17.55 4.43 -0.74
N TYR A 264 -16.37 4.09 -1.28
CA TYR A 264 -15.36 3.31 -0.60
C TYR A 264 -14.24 4.22 -0.09
N ILE A 265 -13.97 4.18 1.21
CA ILE A 265 -12.88 4.93 1.86
C ILE A 265 -11.84 3.94 2.39
N GLY A 266 -10.62 3.99 1.88
CA GLY A 266 -9.54 3.09 2.29
C GLY A 266 -8.15 3.64 1.94
N GLY A 267 -7.13 3.30 2.73
CA GLY A 267 -5.79 3.85 2.53
C GLY A 267 -5.18 3.51 1.17
N THR A 268 -4.27 4.37 0.69
CA THR A 268 -3.59 4.20 -0.62
C THR A 268 -2.77 2.92 -0.71
N GLU A 269 -2.37 2.33 0.42
CA GLU A 269 -1.66 1.05 0.50
C GLU A 269 -2.41 -0.12 -0.15
N HIS A 270 -3.73 -0.01 -0.31
CA HIS A 270 -4.57 -1.05 -0.90
C HIS A 270 -4.74 -0.93 -2.42
N ALA A 271 -4.20 0.12 -3.06
CA ALA A 271 -4.43 0.42 -4.47
C ALA A 271 -3.96 -0.67 -5.44
N THR A 272 -2.84 -1.34 -5.14
CA THR A 272 -2.25 -2.38 -6.01
C THR A 272 -2.54 -3.81 -5.57
N GLY A 273 -3.23 -3.97 -4.43
CA GLY A 273 -3.57 -5.27 -3.85
C GLY A 273 -5.08 -5.47 -3.77
N HIS A 274 -5.64 -5.25 -2.59
CA HIS A 274 -7.05 -5.48 -2.28
C HIS A 274 -8.02 -4.90 -3.31
N LEU A 275 -7.81 -3.67 -3.79
CA LEU A 275 -8.72 -3.06 -4.78
C LEU A 275 -8.66 -3.76 -6.15
N VAL A 276 -7.48 -4.23 -6.57
CA VAL A 276 -7.34 -5.00 -7.81
C VAL A 276 -8.02 -6.37 -7.67
N TYR A 277 -7.81 -7.05 -6.55
CA TYR A 277 -8.42 -8.36 -6.30
C TYR A 277 -9.95 -8.27 -6.18
N SER A 278 -10.47 -7.26 -5.47
CA SER A 278 -11.92 -7.06 -5.36
C SER A 278 -12.57 -6.83 -6.72
N ARG A 279 -11.93 -6.04 -7.59
CA ARG A 279 -12.40 -5.85 -8.97
C ARG A 279 -12.34 -7.13 -9.80
N PHE A 280 -11.25 -7.89 -9.69
CA PHE A 280 -11.12 -9.18 -10.37
C PHE A 280 -12.23 -10.15 -9.96
N TRP A 281 -12.45 -10.33 -8.65
CA TRP A 281 -13.51 -11.19 -8.13
C TRP A 281 -14.90 -10.69 -8.52
N ASN A 282 -15.15 -9.38 -8.45
CA ASN A 282 -16.43 -8.81 -8.88
C ASN A 282 -16.71 -9.10 -10.36
N LYS A 283 -15.72 -8.92 -11.24
CA LYS A 283 -15.87 -9.20 -12.68
C LYS A 283 -16.13 -10.66 -12.95
N PHE A 284 -15.40 -11.56 -12.26
CA PHE A 284 -15.69 -12.99 -12.33
C PHE A 284 -17.14 -13.30 -11.90
N LEU A 285 -17.58 -12.76 -10.77
CA LEU A 285 -18.94 -12.94 -10.26
C LEU A 285 -20.01 -12.33 -11.17
N PHE A 286 -19.69 -11.23 -11.86
CA PHE A 286 -20.56 -10.60 -12.84
C PHE A 286 -20.72 -11.47 -14.09
N ASP A 287 -19.60 -12.00 -14.60
CA ASP A 287 -19.57 -12.86 -15.78
C ASP A 287 -20.40 -14.16 -15.58
N ILE A 288 -20.44 -14.69 -14.36
CA ILE A 288 -21.26 -15.87 -14.00
C ILE A 288 -22.68 -15.49 -13.50
N GLY A 289 -23.03 -14.20 -13.48
CA GLY A 289 -24.37 -13.72 -13.14
C GLY A 289 -24.74 -13.74 -11.65
N VAL A 290 -23.74 -13.78 -10.74
CA VAL A 290 -23.94 -13.69 -9.29
C VAL A 290 -24.16 -12.24 -8.84
N VAL A 291 -23.48 -11.27 -9.47
CA VAL A 291 -23.65 -9.83 -9.18
C VAL A 291 -24.19 -9.06 -10.37
N CYS A 292 -24.91 -7.97 -10.12
CA CYS A 292 -25.58 -7.17 -11.16
C CYS A 292 -24.76 -5.98 -11.70
N GLU A 293 -23.61 -5.66 -11.10
CA GLU A 293 -22.71 -4.56 -11.51
C GLU A 293 -21.31 -5.09 -11.82
N ASP A 294 -20.67 -4.54 -12.85
CA ASP A 294 -19.35 -5.01 -13.32
C ASP A 294 -18.18 -4.41 -12.52
N GLU A 295 -18.43 -3.38 -11.71
CA GLU A 295 -17.49 -2.75 -10.78
C GLU A 295 -18.08 -2.65 -9.36
N PRO A 296 -17.30 -2.99 -8.31
CA PRO A 296 -17.82 -3.06 -6.95
C PRO A 296 -17.90 -1.71 -6.23
N PHE A 297 -17.13 -0.70 -6.65
CA PHE A 297 -16.99 0.58 -5.96
C PHE A 297 -17.19 1.75 -6.96
N GLN A 298 -18.20 2.58 -6.74
CA GLN A 298 -18.53 3.69 -7.64
C GLN A 298 -17.63 4.91 -7.43
N LYS A 299 -17.43 5.31 -6.17
CA LYS A 299 -16.47 6.35 -5.78
C LYS A 299 -15.46 5.78 -4.82
N LEU A 300 -14.19 5.90 -5.16
CA LEU A 300 -13.07 5.53 -4.29
C LEU A 300 -12.40 6.80 -3.76
N VAL A 301 -12.18 6.85 -2.45
CA VAL A 301 -11.43 7.92 -1.80
C VAL A 301 -10.35 7.31 -0.94
N ASN A 302 -9.11 7.71 -1.19
CA ASN A 302 -7.99 7.24 -0.40
C ASN A 302 -7.64 8.26 0.69
N GLN A 303 -7.96 7.93 1.95
CA GLN A 303 -7.54 8.78 3.06
C GLN A 303 -6.01 8.77 3.21
N GLY A 304 -5.47 9.91 3.60
CA GLY A 304 -4.06 9.99 3.97
C GLY A 304 -3.80 9.37 5.34
N MET A 305 -2.54 9.02 5.60
CA MET A 305 -2.15 8.39 6.85
C MET A 305 -2.09 9.40 8.00
N ILE A 306 -2.52 9.00 9.19
CA ILE A 306 -2.19 9.71 10.42
C ILE A 306 -0.79 9.25 10.85
N GLN A 307 0.15 10.18 10.85
CA GLN A 307 1.56 9.94 11.18
C GLN A 307 1.81 10.19 12.66
N GLY A 308 2.75 9.45 13.25
CA GLY A 308 3.13 9.62 14.64
C GLY A 308 4.06 10.81 14.79
N ARG A 309 3.83 11.63 15.82
CA ARG A 309 4.83 12.59 16.29
C ARG A 309 5.73 11.88 17.28
N SER A 310 6.96 11.58 16.87
CA SER A 310 7.99 11.08 17.77
C SER A 310 8.61 12.23 18.54
N ASN A 311 8.82 12.04 19.84
CA ASN A 311 9.54 12.99 20.68
C ASN A 311 10.90 12.43 21.08
N PHE A 312 11.87 13.32 21.26
CA PHE A 312 13.25 12.98 21.58
C PHE A 312 13.72 13.69 22.83
N VAL A 313 14.41 12.94 23.68
CA VAL A 313 15.31 13.46 24.70
C VAL A 313 16.76 13.24 24.22
N TYR A 314 17.66 14.13 24.60
CA TYR A 314 19.05 14.13 24.13
C TYR A 314 20.00 13.80 25.27
N ARG A 315 20.52 12.58 25.28
CA ARG A 315 21.49 12.13 26.27
C ARG A 315 22.90 12.57 25.86
N ILE A 316 23.63 13.23 26.75
CA ILE A 316 25.05 13.56 26.54
C ILE A 316 25.86 12.26 26.57
N LYS A 317 26.65 12.02 25.53
CA LYS A 317 27.42 10.77 25.37
C LYS A 317 28.30 10.50 26.58
N GLY A 318 28.28 9.25 27.06
CA GLY A 318 29.06 8.81 28.22
C GLY A 318 28.52 9.26 29.57
N SER A 319 27.29 9.80 29.65
CA SER A 319 26.68 10.25 30.91
C SER A 319 25.20 9.89 31.00
N ASN A 320 24.62 10.00 32.21
CA ASN A 320 23.18 9.94 32.45
C ASN A 320 22.57 11.36 32.56
N ARG A 321 23.10 12.31 31.77
CA ARG A 321 22.64 13.70 31.74
C ARG A 321 21.96 13.99 30.42
N PHE A 322 20.80 14.63 30.48
CA PHE A 322 19.99 14.97 29.33
C PHE A 322 19.97 16.48 29.14
N VAL A 323 20.06 16.93 27.89
CA VAL A 323 20.07 18.37 27.55
C VAL A 323 18.85 18.72 26.72
N SER A 324 18.21 19.84 27.05
CA SER A 324 17.02 20.35 26.34
C SER A 324 17.33 20.68 24.88
N PHE A 325 16.31 20.59 24.01
CA PHE A 325 16.45 20.60 22.55
C PHE A 325 17.28 21.77 22.00
N ASN A 326 17.04 23.01 22.43
CA ASN A 326 17.74 24.17 21.85
C ASN A 326 19.19 24.33 22.37
N LEU A 327 19.56 23.55 23.40
CA LEU A 327 20.90 23.55 23.99
C LEU A 327 21.76 22.38 23.48
N LYS A 328 21.16 21.42 22.74
CA LYS A 328 21.81 20.16 22.37
C LYS A 328 23.10 20.34 21.57
N ASP A 329 23.18 21.38 20.72
CA ASP A 329 24.31 21.59 19.80
C ASP A 329 25.60 22.03 20.53
N GLN A 330 25.51 22.34 21.83
CA GLN A 330 26.65 22.61 22.69
C GLN A 330 27.31 21.33 23.22
N TYR A 331 26.72 20.16 22.94
CA TYR A 331 27.13 18.87 23.49
C TYR A 331 27.16 17.79 22.40
N GLU A 332 27.93 16.74 22.64
CA GLU A 332 27.83 15.53 21.85
C GLU A 332 26.72 14.64 22.42
N VAL A 333 25.61 14.50 21.69
CA VAL A 333 24.40 13.84 22.19
C VAL A 333 23.99 12.61 21.39
N THR A 334 23.18 11.76 22.01
CA THR A 334 22.42 10.69 21.34
C THR A 334 20.94 10.94 21.55
N PRO A 335 20.13 11.08 20.48
CA PRO A 335 18.69 11.21 20.60
C PRO A 335 18.09 9.87 21.03
N ILE A 336 17.13 9.92 21.95
CA ILE A 336 16.40 8.76 22.45
C ILE A 336 14.91 9.06 22.30
N HIS A 337 14.18 8.15 21.64
CA HIS A 337 12.72 8.21 21.57
C HIS A 337 12.13 8.10 22.98
N VAL A 338 11.17 8.98 23.27
CA VAL A 338 10.41 8.98 24.52
C VAL A 338 8.93 8.75 24.23
N ASP A 339 8.23 8.08 25.15
CA ASP A 339 6.79 7.88 25.04
C ASP A 339 6.07 9.21 24.89
N VAL A 340 5.28 9.32 23.82
CA VAL A 340 4.51 10.51 23.47
C VAL A 340 3.56 10.93 24.60
N ASN A 341 3.11 10.00 25.44
CA ASN A 341 2.24 10.29 26.57
C ASN A 341 2.95 11.01 27.73
N MET A 342 4.28 11.02 27.76
CA MET A 342 5.08 11.75 28.76
C MET A 342 5.47 13.16 28.28
N VAL A 343 4.97 13.61 27.14
CA VAL A 343 5.31 14.92 26.56
C VAL A 343 4.04 15.72 26.29
N HIS A 344 3.98 16.94 26.83
CA HIS A 344 2.84 17.85 26.67
C HIS A 344 3.32 19.22 26.20
N ASN A 345 2.80 19.71 25.06
CA ASN A 345 3.28 20.94 24.42
C ASN A 345 4.82 20.99 24.33
N ASP A 346 5.42 19.88 23.90
CA ASP A 346 6.87 19.70 23.71
C ASP A 346 7.68 19.69 25.01
N ILE A 347 7.01 19.73 26.17
CA ILE A 347 7.64 19.70 27.48
C ILE A 347 7.58 18.27 28.03
N LEU A 348 8.73 17.74 28.43
CA LEU A 348 8.83 16.43 29.06
C LEU A 348 8.31 16.45 30.50
N ASP A 349 7.50 15.47 30.86
CA ASP A 349 7.28 15.06 32.25
C ASP A 349 8.51 14.31 32.76
N ILE A 350 9.37 15.03 33.47
CA ILE A 350 10.65 14.51 33.99
C ILE A 350 10.43 13.40 35.02
N GLU A 351 9.37 13.48 35.83
CA GLU A 351 9.10 12.45 36.85
C GLU A 351 8.62 11.17 36.18
N ALA A 352 7.69 11.27 35.22
CA ALA A 352 7.27 10.13 34.42
C ALA A 352 8.47 9.49 33.70
N PHE A 353 9.33 10.28 33.08
CA PHE A 353 10.51 9.79 32.38
C PHE A 353 11.49 9.06 33.31
N ARG A 354 11.77 9.60 34.51
CA ARG A 354 12.64 8.95 35.51
C ARG A 354 12.09 7.61 35.97
N ASN A 355 10.77 7.48 36.06
CA ASN A 355 10.08 6.25 36.48
C ASN A 355 9.87 5.27 35.33
N TRP A 356 10.10 5.68 34.08
CA TRP A 356 9.85 4.87 32.89
C TRP A 356 10.83 3.70 32.73
N ASN A 357 12.09 3.93 33.07
CA ASN A 357 13.14 2.91 33.02
C ASN A 357 14.09 3.09 34.21
N PRO A 358 14.46 2.01 34.93
CA PRO A 358 15.42 2.06 36.03
C PRO A 358 16.73 2.79 35.72
N GLU A 359 17.22 2.76 34.46
CA GLU A 359 18.43 3.49 34.04
C GLU A 359 18.29 5.02 34.21
N TYR A 360 17.08 5.57 34.09
CA TYR A 360 16.84 7.00 34.12
C TYR A 360 16.51 7.55 35.51
N GLN A 361 16.42 6.71 36.54
CA GLN A 361 16.04 7.14 37.88
C GLN A 361 17.00 8.20 38.47
N THR A 362 18.28 8.12 38.11
CA THR A 362 19.33 9.08 38.52
C THR A 362 19.64 10.13 37.45
N ALA A 363 18.80 10.24 36.41
CA ALA A 363 19.04 11.15 35.31
C ALA A 363 19.02 12.62 35.76
N GLU A 364 20.00 13.39 35.30
CA GLU A 364 20.05 14.85 35.47
C GLU A 364 19.61 15.54 34.18
N PHE A 365 19.04 16.74 34.31
CA PHE A 365 18.47 17.48 33.19
C PHE A 365 19.03 18.90 33.12
N ILE A 366 19.53 19.29 31.96
CA ILE A 366 19.89 20.66 31.62
C ILE A 366 18.67 21.29 30.95
N LEU A 367 18.06 22.25 31.63
CA LEU A 367 16.74 22.80 31.33
C LEU A 367 16.83 24.16 30.63
N GLU A 368 15.76 24.54 29.94
CA GLU A 368 15.49 25.86 29.39
C GLU A 368 14.37 26.50 30.22
N ASP A 369 14.66 27.59 30.94
CA ASP A 369 13.70 28.29 31.81
C ASP A 369 12.94 27.36 32.78
N GLY A 370 13.65 26.36 33.33
CA GLY A 370 13.09 25.38 34.26
C GLY A 370 12.28 24.26 33.61
N LYS A 371 12.28 24.15 32.27
CA LYS A 371 11.57 23.12 31.52
C LYS A 371 12.53 22.32 30.64
N TYR A 372 12.21 21.06 30.40
CA TYR A 372 12.91 20.26 29.40
C TYR A 372 12.10 20.25 28.10
N ILE A 373 12.62 20.90 27.07
CA ILE A 373 12.01 20.94 25.74
C ILE A 373 12.51 19.74 24.94
N CYS A 374 11.58 18.88 24.52
CA CYS A 374 11.85 17.75 23.64
C CYS A 374 12.04 18.22 22.20
N GLY A 375 12.90 17.51 21.47
CA GLY A 375 12.87 17.58 20.01
C GLY A 375 11.76 16.69 19.46
N TRP A 376 11.41 16.85 18.19
CA TRP A 376 10.39 16.02 17.56
C TRP A 376 10.66 15.78 16.08
N ALA A 377 10.06 14.71 15.55
CA ALA A 377 10.01 14.41 14.12
C ALA A 377 8.69 13.72 13.78
N VAL A 378 8.28 13.83 12.52
CA VAL A 378 7.13 13.09 12.00
C VAL A 378 7.61 11.76 11.46
N GLU A 379 7.13 10.66 12.05
CA GLU A 379 7.52 9.30 11.68
C GLU A 379 6.27 8.42 11.51
N LYS A 380 6.45 7.21 10.96
CA LYS A 380 5.40 6.20 10.99
C LYS A 380 5.14 5.79 12.45
N MET A 381 3.88 5.64 12.84
CA MET A 381 3.56 5.12 14.17
C MET A 381 4.12 3.69 14.34
N SER A 382 4.87 3.45 15.41
CA SER A 382 5.38 2.13 15.77
C SER A 382 5.62 2.01 17.27
N LYS A 383 5.42 0.80 17.80
CA LYS A 383 5.68 0.52 19.22
C LYS A 383 7.14 0.78 19.60
N SER A 384 8.08 0.54 18.68
CA SER A 384 9.51 0.78 18.89
C SER A 384 9.90 2.25 18.98
N MET A 385 9.11 3.16 18.42
CA MET A 385 9.34 4.61 18.45
C MET A 385 8.56 5.31 19.59
N PHE A 386 7.76 4.55 20.36
CA PHE A 386 6.91 5.06 21.44
C PHE A 386 5.98 6.23 21.04
N ASN A 387 5.59 6.25 19.76
CA ASN A 387 4.78 7.32 19.15
C ASN A 387 3.37 6.83 18.75
N VAL A 388 2.94 5.68 19.26
CA VAL A 388 1.59 5.13 19.07
C VAL A 388 0.65 5.81 20.05
N VAL A 389 -0.41 6.42 19.55
CA VAL A 389 -1.47 6.99 20.36
C VAL A 389 -2.64 6.02 20.37
N ASN A 390 -3.05 5.58 21.55
CA ASN A 390 -4.23 4.72 21.69
C ASN A 390 -5.50 5.61 21.71
N PRO A 391 -6.47 5.40 20.80
CA PRO A 391 -7.71 6.17 20.82
C PRO A 391 -8.48 6.04 22.15
N ASP A 392 -8.41 4.90 22.84
CA ASP A 392 -9.12 4.70 24.11
C ASP A 392 -8.65 5.67 25.20
N ASP A 393 -7.36 5.99 25.23
CA ASP A 393 -6.78 6.96 26.18
C ASP A 393 -7.24 8.39 25.88
N ILE A 394 -7.50 8.69 24.62
CA ILE A 394 -8.05 9.99 24.19
C ILE A 394 -9.53 10.06 24.53
N VAL A 395 -10.31 9.02 24.23
CA VAL A 395 -11.74 8.93 24.55
C VAL A 395 -11.96 9.05 26.06
N SER A 396 -11.14 8.38 26.88
CA SER A 396 -11.24 8.45 28.34
C SER A 396 -10.99 9.85 28.90
N ARG A 397 -10.11 10.64 28.25
CA ARG A 397 -9.77 12.00 28.68
C ARG A 397 -10.72 13.08 28.15
N TYR A 398 -11.15 12.95 26.90
CA TYR A 398 -11.84 14.03 26.17
C TYR A 398 -13.23 13.66 25.66
N GLY A 399 -13.59 12.38 25.65
CA GLY A 399 -14.80 11.85 25.03
C GLY A 399 -14.64 11.56 23.53
N ALA A 400 -15.50 10.67 23.03
CA ALA A 400 -15.46 10.21 21.64
C ALA A 400 -15.69 11.33 20.61
N ASP A 401 -16.59 12.28 20.90
CA ASP A 401 -16.90 13.37 19.97
C ASP A 401 -15.73 14.33 19.78
N THR A 402 -14.94 14.55 20.83
CA THR A 402 -13.71 15.35 20.72
C THR A 402 -12.74 14.66 19.76
N LEU A 403 -12.53 13.35 19.91
CA LEU A 403 -11.66 12.57 19.03
C LEU A 403 -12.15 12.62 17.58
N ARG A 404 -13.42 12.30 17.34
CA ARG A 404 -14.02 12.29 15.99
C ARG A 404 -13.89 13.64 15.29
N LEU A 405 -14.26 14.72 15.97
CA LEU A 405 -14.16 16.07 15.39
C LEU A 405 -12.70 16.48 15.17
N TYR A 406 -11.79 16.09 16.06
CA TYR A 406 -10.38 16.39 15.90
C TYR A 406 -9.77 15.69 14.69
N GLU A 407 -10.06 14.41 14.48
CA GLU A 407 -9.61 13.67 13.30
C GLU A 407 -10.10 14.32 12.00
N MET A 408 -11.37 14.75 11.96
CA MET A 408 -11.93 15.45 10.81
C MET A 408 -11.33 16.85 10.62
N PHE A 409 -10.90 17.50 11.70
CA PHE A 409 -10.35 18.86 11.68
C PHE A 409 -8.88 18.95 11.27
N LEU A 410 -8.10 17.86 11.45
CA LEU A 410 -6.66 17.80 11.19
C LEU A 410 -6.23 18.30 9.81
N GLY A 411 -7.09 18.14 8.80
CA GLY A 411 -6.83 18.63 7.45
C GLY A 411 -7.63 17.87 6.40
N PRO A 412 -7.41 18.15 5.10
CA PRO A 412 -8.14 17.49 4.00
C PRO A 412 -7.99 15.97 4.07
N LEU A 413 -9.10 15.21 3.96
CA LEU A 413 -9.14 13.76 4.21
C LEU A 413 -8.02 12.95 3.52
N GLU A 414 -7.71 13.28 2.27
CA GLU A 414 -6.76 12.56 1.40
C GLU A 414 -5.28 12.82 1.75
N GLN A 415 -4.97 13.87 2.52
CA GLN A 415 -3.60 14.20 2.87
C GLN A 415 -3.15 13.45 4.12
N SER A 416 -1.86 13.07 4.19
CA SER A 416 -1.29 12.55 5.44
C SER A 416 -1.05 13.69 6.41
N LYS A 417 -1.31 13.49 7.70
CA LYS A 417 -1.11 14.52 8.73
C LYS A 417 -0.39 13.93 9.95
N PRO A 418 0.50 14.67 10.60
CA PRO A 418 1.00 14.28 11.91
C PRO A 418 -0.11 14.39 12.94
N TRP A 419 -0.14 13.44 13.87
CA TRP A 419 -0.94 13.55 15.07
C TRP A 419 -0.34 14.64 15.99
N ASP A 420 -1.13 15.64 16.35
CA ASP A 420 -0.71 16.73 17.25
C ASP A 420 -1.70 16.96 18.39
N THR A 421 -1.38 16.40 19.56
CA THR A 421 -2.22 16.52 20.76
C THR A 421 -2.56 17.96 21.15
N ASN A 422 -1.79 18.97 20.75
CA ASN A 422 -2.08 20.37 21.10
C ASN A 422 -3.40 20.87 20.47
N GLY A 423 -3.78 20.34 19.30
CA GLY A 423 -5.00 20.73 18.61
C GLY A 423 -6.29 20.18 19.23
N ILE A 424 -6.21 19.09 20.01
CA ILE A 424 -7.38 18.40 20.55
C ILE A 424 -8.11 19.23 21.60
N ASP A 425 -7.36 19.98 22.41
CA ASP A 425 -7.90 20.88 23.43
C ASP A 425 -8.77 21.97 22.80
N GLY A 426 -8.42 22.42 21.59
CA GLY A 426 -9.20 23.40 20.82
C GLY A 426 -10.58 22.86 20.48
N VAL A 427 -10.66 21.63 20.00
CA VAL A 427 -11.90 20.94 19.66
C VAL A 427 -12.74 20.67 20.91
N HIS A 428 -12.09 20.24 22.01
CA HIS A 428 -12.79 20.00 23.27
C HIS A 428 -13.40 21.30 23.85
N ARG A 429 -12.68 22.43 23.77
CA ARG A 429 -13.23 23.74 24.13
C ARG A 429 -14.37 24.17 23.22
N PHE A 430 -14.30 23.87 21.93
CA PHE A 430 -15.40 24.15 21.00
C PHE A 430 -16.68 23.39 21.40
N LEU A 431 -16.60 22.10 21.70
CA LEU A 431 -17.75 21.32 22.16
C LEU A 431 -18.35 21.89 23.46
N ARG A 432 -17.51 22.36 24.39
CA ARG A 432 -17.99 23.09 25.59
C ARG A 432 -18.71 24.39 25.25
N LYS A 433 -18.29 25.12 24.21
CA LYS A 433 -19.01 26.32 23.74
C LYS A 433 -20.37 25.95 23.12
N VAL A 434 -20.44 24.86 22.36
CA VAL A 434 -21.71 24.32 21.86
C VAL A 434 -22.63 24.04 23.04
N TRP A 435 -22.18 23.28 24.04
CA TRP A 435 -22.95 22.98 25.25
C TRP A 435 -23.50 24.24 25.95
N ASN A 436 -22.67 25.28 26.06
CA ASN A 436 -23.05 26.54 26.69
C ASN A 436 -24.10 27.35 25.91
N LEU A 437 -24.38 27.03 24.63
CA LEU A 437 -25.54 27.57 23.89
C LEU A 437 -26.86 26.97 24.36
N PHE A 438 -26.85 25.80 24.99
CA PHE A 438 -28.05 25.12 25.49
C PHE A 438 -28.22 25.32 26.99
N TYR A 439 -27.13 25.33 27.76
CA TYR A 439 -27.18 25.33 29.22
C TYR A 439 -26.61 26.62 29.83
N GLN A 440 -27.22 27.05 30.94
CA GLN A 440 -26.70 28.10 31.82
C GLN A 440 -26.86 27.63 33.27
N ASN A 441 -25.77 27.60 34.03
CA ASN A 441 -25.75 27.08 35.41
C ASN A 441 -26.43 25.70 35.52
N GLU A 442 -26.09 24.79 34.61
CA GLU A 442 -26.64 23.42 34.51
C GLU A 442 -28.15 23.33 34.23
N THR A 443 -28.82 24.46 34.02
CA THR A 443 -30.23 24.51 33.61
C THR A 443 -30.33 24.71 32.10
N LEU A 444 -31.25 23.99 31.45
CA LEU A 444 -31.56 24.19 30.04
C LEU A 444 -32.12 25.61 29.84
N ALA A 445 -31.45 26.40 29.01
CA ALA A 445 -31.73 27.81 28.76
C ALA A 445 -32.26 28.05 27.32
N VAL A 446 -32.94 27.06 26.74
CA VAL A 446 -33.50 27.11 25.39
C VAL A 446 -34.91 27.71 25.43
N GLU A 447 -35.20 28.62 24.49
CA GLU A 447 -36.42 29.43 24.46
C GLU A 447 -37.22 29.18 23.17
N ASP A 448 -38.54 29.25 23.25
CA ASP A 448 -39.47 29.04 22.13
C ASP A 448 -39.81 30.33 21.35
N GLU A 449 -38.96 31.36 21.45
CA GLU A 449 -39.13 32.63 20.75
C GLU A 449 -38.79 32.53 19.25
N GLU A 450 -39.40 33.41 18.43
CA GLU A 450 -39.08 33.51 17.01
C GLU A 450 -37.61 33.93 16.81
N PRO A 451 -36.86 33.24 15.95
CA PRO A 451 -35.47 33.56 15.72
C PRO A 451 -35.30 34.85 14.90
N SER A 452 -34.28 35.64 15.23
CA SER A 452 -33.93 36.80 14.42
C SER A 452 -33.50 36.39 13.01
N LEU A 453 -33.76 37.25 12.01
CA LEU A 453 -33.28 37.06 10.63
C LEU A 453 -31.76 36.87 10.56
N LYS A 454 -31.01 37.48 11.49
CA LYS A 454 -29.57 37.31 11.57
C LYS A 454 -29.19 35.89 12.01
N ALA A 455 -29.84 35.36 13.04
CA ALA A 455 -29.61 33.98 13.50
C ALA A 455 -29.96 32.95 12.40
N LEU A 456 -31.10 33.13 11.72
CA LEU A 456 -31.50 32.32 10.56
C LEU A 456 -30.44 32.35 9.45
N LYS A 457 -29.92 33.54 9.11
CA LYS A 457 -28.88 33.69 8.09
C LYS A 457 -27.59 32.96 8.47
N VAL A 458 -27.19 32.99 9.74
CA VAL A 458 -26.01 32.27 10.24
C VAL A 458 -26.20 30.76 10.09
N LEU A 459 -27.35 30.23 10.51
CA LEU A 459 -27.68 28.82 10.38
C LEU A 459 -27.73 28.37 8.91
N HIS A 460 -28.46 29.08 8.04
CA HIS A 460 -28.56 28.70 6.62
C HIS A 460 -27.21 28.77 5.89
N ARG A 461 -26.32 29.70 6.29
CA ARG A 461 -24.96 29.75 5.76
C ARG A 461 -24.15 28.53 6.20
N LEU A 462 -24.32 28.07 7.44
CA LEU A 462 -23.73 26.82 7.92
C LEU A 462 -24.25 25.65 7.10
N ILE A 463 -25.57 25.45 7.03
CA ILE A 463 -26.21 24.36 6.27
C ILE A 463 -25.68 24.30 4.84
N LYS A 464 -25.72 25.43 4.12
CA LYS A 464 -25.22 25.50 2.74
C LYS A 464 -23.74 25.07 2.62
N LYS A 465 -22.90 25.47 3.57
CA LYS A 465 -21.47 25.11 3.56
C LYS A 465 -21.29 23.63 3.84
N LEU A 466 -21.98 23.09 4.84
CA LEU A 466 -21.90 21.68 5.22
C LEU A 466 -22.37 20.75 4.09
N THR A 467 -23.47 21.08 3.41
CA THR A 467 -23.95 20.29 2.27
C THR A 467 -22.85 20.15 1.21
N SER A 468 -22.22 21.27 0.82
CA SER A 468 -21.14 21.26 -0.16
C SER A 468 -19.91 20.50 0.34
N ASP A 469 -19.56 20.63 1.62
CA ASP A 469 -18.35 20.02 2.17
C ASP A 469 -18.48 18.51 2.34
N ILE A 470 -19.68 18.02 2.69
CA ILE A 470 -19.94 16.58 2.81
C ILE A 470 -19.83 15.92 1.43
N GLU A 471 -20.41 16.51 0.39
CA GLU A 471 -20.32 16.00 -0.99
C GLU A 471 -18.86 15.94 -1.49
N GLN A 472 -18.05 16.92 -1.10
CA GLN A 472 -16.63 17.06 -1.46
C GLN A 472 -15.68 16.41 -0.44
N LEU A 473 -16.19 15.82 0.65
CA LEU A 473 -15.41 15.29 1.77
C LEU A 473 -14.40 16.28 2.38
N SER A 474 -14.71 17.58 2.33
CA SER A 474 -13.92 18.68 2.91
C SER A 474 -14.24 18.90 4.40
N LEU A 475 -14.19 17.80 5.17
CA LEU A 475 -14.71 17.70 6.54
C LEU A 475 -13.98 18.62 7.53
N ASN A 476 -12.70 18.93 7.30
CA ASN A 476 -11.95 19.87 8.11
C ASN A 476 -12.52 21.30 8.04
N THR A 477 -13.04 21.68 6.87
CA THR A 477 -13.67 22.97 6.69
C THR A 477 -15.09 23.00 7.26
N SER A 478 -15.77 21.85 7.34
CA SER A 478 -17.04 21.71 8.07
C SER A 478 -16.88 22.05 9.55
N VAL A 479 -15.86 21.48 10.21
CA VAL A 479 -15.56 21.78 11.64
C VAL A 479 -15.28 23.27 11.84
N SER A 480 -14.51 23.89 10.94
CA SER A 480 -14.27 25.33 10.97
C SER A 480 -15.56 26.15 10.83
N ALA A 481 -16.48 25.73 9.95
CA ALA A 481 -17.77 26.38 9.77
C ALA A 481 -18.65 26.29 11.03
N PHE A 482 -18.65 25.15 11.72
CA PHE A 482 -19.32 25.01 13.02
C PHE A 482 -18.74 25.97 14.06
N MET A 483 -17.41 26.06 14.18
CA MET A 483 -16.75 26.97 15.12
C MET A 483 -17.16 28.43 14.87
N ILE A 484 -17.23 28.85 13.61
CA ILE A 484 -17.70 30.20 13.22
C ILE A 484 -19.17 30.39 13.60
N CYS A 485 -20.04 29.45 13.22
CA CYS A 485 -21.47 29.50 13.53
C CYS A 485 -21.73 29.64 15.03
N VAL A 486 -21.11 28.79 15.85
CA VAL A 486 -21.26 28.78 17.31
C VAL A 486 -20.77 30.07 17.93
N ASN A 487 -19.63 30.61 17.48
CA ASN A 487 -19.15 31.90 17.97
C ASN A 487 -20.13 33.04 17.64
N GLU A 488 -20.69 33.07 16.44
CA GLU A 488 -21.67 34.09 16.03
C GLU A 488 -22.99 33.97 16.81
N LEU A 489 -23.52 32.75 16.98
CA LEU A 489 -24.72 32.50 17.80
C LEU A 489 -24.49 32.87 19.27
N THR A 490 -23.31 32.56 19.81
CA THR A 490 -22.93 32.92 21.18
C THR A 490 -22.88 34.45 21.34
N ALA A 491 -22.28 35.17 20.39
CA ALA A 491 -22.22 36.63 20.42
C ALA A 491 -23.61 37.28 20.33
N MET A 492 -24.55 36.63 19.66
CA MET A 492 -25.95 37.05 19.60
C MET A 492 -26.78 36.62 20.83
N ARG A 493 -26.19 35.85 21.76
CA ARG A 493 -26.90 35.20 22.88
C ARG A 493 -28.12 34.40 22.39
N CYS A 494 -28.02 33.77 21.24
CA CYS A 494 -29.12 33.02 20.64
C CYS A 494 -29.47 31.81 21.50
N ARG A 495 -30.74 31.72 21.92
CA ARG A 495 -31.32 30.60 22.68
C ARG A 495 -32.54 29.98 21.99
N ASN A 496 -32.87 30.43 20.78
CA ASN A 496 -34.06 29.98 20.05
C ASN A 496 -33.99 28.47 19.77
N ARG A 497 -35.01 27.73 20.23
CA ARG A 497 -35.13 26.28 20.04
C ARG A 497 -35.01 25.88 18.59
N SER A 498 -35.70 26.60 17.69
CA SER A 498 -35.68 26.32 16.26
C SER A 498 -34.29 26.42 15.62
N ILE A 499 -33.44 27.34 16.09
CA ILE A 499 -32.06 27.47 15.58
C ILE A 499 -31.16 26.39 16.16
N LEU A 500 -31.24 26.20 17.48
CA LEU A 500 -30.35 25.29 18.20
C LEU A 500 -30.65 23.82 17.88
N SER A 501 -31.91 23.44 17.66
CA SER A 501 -32.27 22.09 17.20
C SER A 501 -31.67 21.78 15.83
N GLU A 502 -31.78 22.69 14.87
CA GLU A 502 -31.19 22.51 13.53
C GLU A 502 -29.66 22.47 13.55
N LEU A 503 -29.04 23.25 14.44
CA LEU A 503 -27.59 23.17 14.67
C LEU A 503 -27.17 21.76 15.15
N VAL A 504 -27.95 21.13 16.02
CA VAL A 504 -27.68 19.76 16.51
C VAL A 504 -27.88 18.73 15.41
N VAL A 505 -28.88 18.91 14.53
CA VAL A 505 -29.06 18.03 13.37
C VAL A 505 -27.87 18.11 12.41
N CYS A 506 -27.28 19.30 12.27
CA CYS A 506 -26.11 19.49 11.44
C CYS A 506 -24.84 18.85 12.02
N LEU A 507 -24.62 19.00 13.34
CA LEU A 507 -23.42 18.58 14.07
C LEU A 507 -23.35 17.05 14.22
#